data_AF-A0A220TZ08-F1
#
_entry.id   AF-A0A220TZ08-F1
#
_cell.length_a   1.000
_cell.length_b   1.000
_cell.length_c   1.000
_cell.angle_alpha   90.00
_cell.angle_beta   90.00
_cell.angle_gamma   90.00
#
_symmetry.space_group_name_H-M   'P 1'
#
loop_
_entity.id
_entity.type
_entity.pdbx_description
1 polymer ?
#
loop_
_entity_poly.entity_id
_entity_poly.type
_entity_poly.pdbx_seq_one_letter_code
_entity_poly.pdbx_strand_id
1 'polypeptide(L)'
;MKRTIIIIACATVVLGLVAWGTYSFLSNGMNVENASAAKEKEEAIKGLKDNREKIDGTITEKDLTAFREKGLNPFGESTKMTELNDYIYQEYIHGMSHQKVQASKKWGFYEIHSSRIEWLLAGLAEVDLDHEDIYRDILGKWQKGNFSNVDDDHNTIWMLQDGTVGKATGVLSTEEEQAYLNANTD
;
A
#
# COMPACT_ATOMS: atom_id res chain seq x y z
N MET A 1 48.12 24.16 -48.61
CA MET A 1 48.37 23.33 -47.41
C MET A 1 48.02 23.99 -46.07
N LYS A 2 47.99 25.33 -45.93
CA LYS A 2 47.64 25.98 -44.64
C LYS A 2 46.14 26.24 -44.40
N ARG A 3 45.31 26.32 -45.46
CA ARG A 3 43.86 26.56 -45.34
C ARG A 3 43.04 25.29 -45.05
N THR A 4 43.48 24.13 -45.53
CA THR A 4 42.81 22.83 -45.31
C THR A 4 42.98 22.33 -43.87
N ILE A 5 44.09 22.65 -43.21
CA ILE A 5 44.37 22.25 -41.81
C ILE A 5 43.47 23.02 -40.82
N ILE A 6 43.12 24.28 -41.12
CA ILE A 6 42.27 25.10 -40.25
C ILE A 6 40.80 24.63 -40.30
N ILE A 7 40.32 24.20 -41.47
CA ILE A 7 38.93 23.72 -41.63
C ILE A 7 38.72 22.36 -40.93
N ILE A 8 39.71 21.47 -40.96
CA ILE A 8 39.64 20.15 -40.30
C ILE A 8 39.68 20.32 -38.77
N ALA A 9 40.47 21.26 -38.25
CA ALA A 9 40.54 21.54 -36.81
C ALA A 9 39.25 22.16 -36.24
N CYS A 10 38.55 23.01 -37.00
CA CYS A 10 37.24 23.53 -36.58
C CYS A 10 36.14 22.46 -36.61
N ALA A 11 36.16 21.54 -37.58
CA ALA A 11 35.15 20.48 -37.69
C ALA A 11 35.21 19.48 -36.52
N THR A 12 36.40 19.15 -36.01
CA THR A 12 36.55 18.21 -34.87
C THR A 12 36.13 18.82 -33.54
N VAL A 13 36.31 20.13 -33.32
CA VAL A 13 35.86 20.80 -32.09
C VAL A 13 34.33 20.92 -32.04
N VAL A 14 33.69 21.20 -33.17
CA VAL A 14 32.22 21.26 -33.25
C VAL A 14 31.59 19.88 -32.98
N LEU A 15 32.15 18.80 -33.54
CA LEU A 15 31.67 17.44 -33.29
C LEU A 15 31.85 17.02 -31.82
N GLY A 16 32.97 17.40 -31.18
CA GLY A 16 33.20 17.15 -29.76
C GLY A 16 32.22 17.88 -28.84
N LEU A 17 31.88 19.13 -29.16
CA LEU A 17 30.90 19.91 -28.39
C LEU A 17 29.47 19.40 -28.57
N VAL A 18 29.10 18.95 -29.78
CA VAL A 18 27.80 18.32 -30.04
C VAL A 18 27.71 16.98 -29.29
N ALA A 19 28.75 16.15 -29.34
CA ALA A 19 28.78 14.87 -28.63
C ALA A 19 28.75 15.02 -27.09
N TRP A 20 29.43 16.03 -26.54
CA TRP A 20 29.35 16.35 -25.11
C TRP A 20 27.96 16.89 -24.75
N GLY A 21 27.41 17.82 -25.54
CA GLY A 21 26.09 18.37 -25.33
C GLY A 21 24.98 17.31 -25.37
N THR A 22 25.04 16.37 -26.32
CA THR A 22 24.09 15.26 -26.40
C THR A 22 24.29 14.26 -25.26
N TYR A 23 25.53 13.90 -24.91
CA TYR A 23 25.81 13.02 -23.76
C TYR A 23 25.31 13.64 -22.45
N SER A 24 25.58 14.93 -22.21
CA SER A 24 25.13 15.65 -21.02
C SER A 24 23.61 15.80 -20.96
N PHE A 25 22.94 16.00 -22.11
CA PHE A 25 21.48 16.08 -22.19
C PHE A 25 20.82 14.71 -21.96
N LEU A 26 21.39 13.64 -22.55
CA LEU A 26 20.91 12.26 -22.34
C LEU A 26 21.16 11.77 -20.90
N SER A 27 22.33 12.09 -20.32
CA SER A 27 22.67 11.72 -18.94
C SER A 27 21.92 12.54 -17.89
N ASN A 28 21.59 13.80 -18.17
CA ASN A 28 20.70 14.59 -17.30
C ASN A 28 19.25 14.12 -17.43
N GLY A 29 18.78 13.73 -18.63
CA GLY A 29 17.42 13.20 -18.82
C GLY A 29 17.16 11.95 -18.00
N MET A 30 18.08 10.98 -18.02
CA MET A 30 17.98 9.75 -17.21
C MET A 30 18.06 9.98 -15.68
N ASN A 31 18.81 10.98 -15.23
CA ASN A 31 18.91 11.31 -13.80
C ASN A 31 17.69 12.08 -13.29
N VAL A 32 17.10 12.95 -14.12
CA VAL A 32 15.93 13.76 -13.75
C VAL A 32 14.65 12.91 -13.75
N GLU A 33 14.45 12.00 -14.72
CA GLU A 33 13.28 11.11 -14.72
C GLU A 33 13.30 10.11 -13.54
N ASN A 34 14.47 9.54 -13.21
CA ASN A 34 14.59 8.65 -12.06
C ASN A 34 14.43 9.41 -10.73
N ALA A 35 14.94 10.65 -10.63
CA ALA A 35 14.77 11.47 -9.44
C ALA A 35 13.33 11.99 -9.29
N SER A 36 12.64 12.32 -10.38
CA SER A 36 11.23 12.74 -10.34
C SER A 36 10.31 11.56 -10.02
N ALA A 37 10.54 10.39 -10.62
CA ALA A 37 9.79 9.17 -10.31
C ALA A 37 10.04 8.68 -8.87
N ALA A 38 11.27 8.78 -8.37
CA ALA A 38 11.58 8.47 -6.98
C ALA A 38 10.91 9.46 -6.01
N LYS A 39 10.88 10.75 -6.35
CA LYS A 39 10.24 11.79 -5.54
C LYS A 39 8.71 11.70 -5.57
N GLU A 40 8.10 11.41 -6.72
CA GLU A 40 6.66 11.13 -6.81
C GLU A 40 6.29 9.84 -6.06
N LYS A 41 7.10 8.78 -6.16
CA LYS A 41 6.92 7.56 -5.37
C LYS A 41 7.09 7.84 -3.87
N GLU A 42 8.03 8.68 -3.47
CA GLU A 42 8.25 9.06 -2.07
C GLU A 42 7.10 9.92 -1.54
N GLU A 43 6.60 10.89 -2.31
CA GLU A 43 5.43 11.69 -1.92
C GLU A 43 4.13 10.88 -1.94
N ALA A 44 3.97 9.94 -2.87
CA ALA A 44 2.87 8.99 -2.86
C ALA A 44 2.95 8.07 -1.63
N ILE A 45 4.11 7.48 -1.33
CA ILE A 45 4.33 6.67 -0.12
C ILE A 45 4.11 7.50 1.15
N LYS A 46 4.50 8.78 1.15
CA LYS A 46 4.26 9.69 2.28
C LYS A 46 2.77 10.01 2.44
N GLY A 47 2.07 10.30 1.34
CA GLY A 47 0.62 10.52 1.36
C GLY A 47 -0.16 9.27 1.78
N LEU A 48 0.30 8.09 1.36
CA LEU A 48 -0.23 6.79 1.80
C LEU A 48 -0.03 6.57 3.30
N LYS A 49 1.17 6.87 3.82
CA LYS A 49 1.46 6.79 5.27
C LYS A 49 0.65 7.79 6.10
N ASP A 50 0.54 9.03 5.64
CA ASP A 50 -0.22 10.09 6.32
C ASP A 50 -1.73 9.78 6.33
N ASN A 51 -2.25 9.08 5.32
CA ASN A 51 -3.63 8.60 5.32
C ASN A 51 -3.82 7.41 6.26
N ARG A 52 -2.89 6.44 6.27
CA ARG A 52 -2.96 5.29 7.18
C ARG A 52 -2.89 5.69 8.65
N GLU A 53 -2.03 6.64 9.03
CA GLU A 53 -1.89 7.08 10.44
C GLU A 53 -3.16 7.71 11.04
N LYS A 54 -4.14 8.12 10.23
CA LYS A 54 -5.39 8.77 10.69
C LYS A 54 -6.58 7.82 10.80
N ILE A 55 -6.41 6.55 10.45
CA ILE A 55 -7.50 5.58 10.43
C ILE A 55 -7.62 4.95 11.82
N ASP A 56 -8.60 5.45 12.58
CA ASP A 56 -9.15 4.80 13.77
C ASP A 56 -10.27 3.85 13.33
N GLY A 57 -10.25 2.63 13.87
CA GLY A 57 -10.88 1.46 13.26
C GLY A 57 -11.75 0.63 14.16
N THR A 58 -11.91 1.01 15.43
CA THR A 58 -12.85 0.32 16.33
C THR A 58 -14.27 0.42 15.80
N ILE A 59 -15.08 -0.63 15.97
CA ILE A 59 -16.41 -0.68 15.36
C ILE A 59 -17.42 -1.41 16.23
N THR A 60 -18.55 -0.74 16.51
CA THR A 60 -19.71 -1.36 17.16
C THR A 60 -20.85 -1.64 16.17
N GLU A 61 -21.81 -2.48 16.57
CA GLU A 61 -23.05 -2.71 15.79
C GLU A 61 -23.85 -1.42 15.53
N LYS A 62 -23.76 -0.45 16.45
CA LYS A 62 -24.39 0.87 16.29
C LYS A 62 -23.71 1.65 15.17
N ASP A 63 -22.38 1.59 15.10
CA ASP A 63 -21.61 2.29 14.06
C ASP A 63 -21.87 1.67 12.69
N LEU A 64 -21.89 0.35 12.59
CA LEU A 64 -22.27 -0.36 11.35
C LEU A 64 -23.68 -0.01 10.88
N THR A 65 -24.62 0.12 11.82
CA THR A 65 -25.98 0.58 11.50
C THR A 65 -25.96 2.01 10.98
N ALA A 66 -25.25 2.91 11.66
CA ALA A 66 -25.13 4.31 11.24
C ALA A 66 -24.44 4.46 9.87
N PHE A 67 -23.45 3.61 9.56
CA PHE A 67 -22.81 3.56 8.24
C PHE A 67 -23.80 3.14 7.18
N ARG A 68 -24.56 2.07 7.41
CA ARG A 68 -25.58 1.59 6.48
C ARG A 68 -26.66 2.63 6.21
N GLU A 69 -27.14 3.34 7.24
CA GLU A 69 -28.13 4.42 7.09
C GLU A 69 -27.60 5.60 6.25
N LYS A 70 -26.29 5.85 6.29
CA LYS A 70 -25.60 6.86 5.47
C LYS A 70 -25.19 6.35 4.09
N GLY A 71 -25.47 5.08 3.76
CA GLY A 71 -25.05 4.45 2.51
C GLY A 71 -23.53 4.21 2.41
N LEU A 72 -22.85 4.10 3.55
CA LEU A 72 -21.42 3.79 3.66
C LEU A 72 -21.22 2.27 3.79
N ASN A 73 -20.03 1.81 3.41
CA ASN A 73 -19.59 0.43 3.59
C ASN A 73 -19.21 0.15 5.07
N PRO A 74 -18.91 -1.10 5.45
CA PRO A 74 -18.52 -1.46 6.82
C PRO A 74 -17.20 -0.86 7.32
N PHE A 75 -16.47 -0.15 6.46
CA PHE A 75 -15.26 0.61 6.79
C PHE A 75 -15.55 2.11 6.97
N GLY A 76 -16.82 2.53 6.87
CA GLY A 76 -17.23 3.93 7.01
C GLY A 76 -16.99 4.79 5.77
N GLU A 77 -16.75 4.16 4.62
CA GLU A 77 -16.43 4.84 3.37
C GLU A 77 -17.55 4.71 2.33
N SER A 78 -17.60 5.63 1.36
CA SER A 78 -18.58 5.59 0.27
C SER A 78 -18.23 4.62 -0.87
N THR A 79 -17.04 4.02 -0.81
CA THR A 79 -16.52 3.08 -1.80
C THR A 79 -17.42 1.85 -1.94
N LYS A 80 -17.86 1.57 -3.17
CA LYS A 80 -18.71 0.42 -3.51
C LYS A 80 -17.88 -0.82 -3.83
N MET A 81 -18.50 -1.99 -3.77
CA MET A 81 -17.85 -3.27 -4.11
C MET A 81 -17.27 -3.27 -5.54
N THR A 82 -17.99 -2.68 -6.50
CA THR A 82 -17.55 -2.58 -7.90
C THR A 82 -16.37 -1.62 -8.12
N GLU A 83 -15.98 -0.87 -7.09
CA GLU A 83 -14.86 0.07 -7.11
C GLU A 83 -13.63 -0.51 -6.38
N LEU A 84 -13.75 -1.73 -5.85
CA LEU A 84 -12.66 -2.43 -5.21
C LEU A 84 -11.56 -2.79 -6.20
N ASN A 85 -10.32 -2.77 -5.72
CA ASN A 85 -9.12 -3.14 -6.44
C ASN A 85 -8.10 -3.73 -5.46
N ASP A 86 -7.00 -4.26 -5.97
CA ASP A 86 -5.93 -4.87 -5.15
C ASP A 86 -5.43 -3.96 -4.05
N TYR A 87 -5.26 -2.66 -4.34
CA TYR A 87 -4.82 -1.69 -3.34
C TYR A 87 -5.80 -1.64 -2.15
N ILE A 88 -7.11 -1.51 -2.41
CA ILE A 88 -8.13 -1.43 -1.35
C ILE A 88 -8.21 -2.73 -0.54
N TYR A 89 -8.14 -3.89 -1.19
CA TYR A 89 -8.10 -5.18 -0.49
C TYR A 89 -6.89 -5.28 0.44
N GLN A 90 -5.71 -4.93 -0.07
CA GLN A 90 -4.49 -4.97 0.70
C GLN A 90 -4.54 -3.99 1.88
N GLU A 91 -5.05 -2.77 1.70
CA GLU A 91 -5.23 -1.81 2.81
C GLU A 91 -6.10 -2.38 3.92
N TYR A 92 -7.30 -2.88 3.59
CA TYR A 92 -8.23 -3.35 4.59
C TYR A 92 -7.75 -4.62 5.28
N ILE A 93 -7.22 -5.61 4.54
CA ILE A 93 -6.69 -6.85 5.14
C ILE A 93 -5.48 -6.54 6.03
N HIS A 94 -4.53 -5.71 5.57
CA HIS A 94 -3.37 -5.33 6.37
C HIS A 94 -3.78 -4.59 7.65
N GLY A 95 -4.61 -3.55 7.53
CA GLY A 95 -5.10 -2.77 8.67
C GLY A 95 -5.92 -3.61 9.66
N MET A 96 -6.67 -4.60 9.16
CA MET A 96 -7.38 -5.57 9.99
C MET A 96 -6.46 -6.49 10.78
N SER A 97 -5.41 -7.00 10.15
CA SER A 97 -4.47 -7.91 10.83
C SER A 97 -3.71 -7.26 11.99
N HIS A 98 -3.61 -5.93 12.04
CA HIS A 98 -2.87 -5.20 13.07
C HIS A 98 -3.34 -5.51 14.50
N GLN A 99 -4.62 -5.83 14.76
CA GLN A 99 -5.04 -6.23 16.11
C GLN A 99 -4.48 -7.56 16.58
N LYS A 100 -4.04 -8.43 15.66
CA LYS A 100 -3.61 -9.80 15.96
C LYS A 100 -2.10 -9.98 15.94
N VAL A 101 -1.34 -9.08 15.34
CA VAL A 101 0.10 -9.31 15.08
C VAL A 101 1.03 -8.50 15.98
N GLN A 102 2.17 -9.08 16.33
CA GLN A 102 3.31 -8.36 16.91
C GLN A 102 4.12 -7.74 15.77
N ALA A 103 4.24 -6.42 15.75
CA ALA A 103 5.00 -5.68 14.75
C ALA A 103 5.61 -4.42 15.36
N SER A 104 6.80 -4.03 14.90
CA SER A 104 7.51 -2.84 15.42
C SER A 104 6.82 -1.53 15.08
N LYS A 105 6.03 -1.50 14.00
CA LYS A 105 5.15 -0.39 13.61
C LYS A 105 3.90 -0.96 12.95
N LYS A 106 2.77 -0.30 13.20
CA LYS A 106 1.45 -0.58 12.62
C LYS A 106 0.89 0.75 12.13
N TRP A 107 0.46 0.81 10.88
CA TRP A 107 -0.06 2.03 10.27
C TRP A 107 -1.50 1.85 9.83
N GLY A 108 -2.40 2.60 10.46
CA GLY A 108 -3.83 2.44 10.29
C GLY A 108 -4.36 1.23 11.04
N PHE A 109 -5.65 1.25 11.32
CA PHE A 109 -6.30 0.18 12.05
C PHE A 109 -7.73 0.03 11.57
N TYR A 110 -8.17 -1.22 11.40
CA TYR A 110 -9.57 -1.57 11.25
C TYR A 110 -9.83 -2.76 12.17
N GLU A 111 -10.66 -2.65 13.19
CA GLU A 111 -11.06 -3.81 13.98
C GLU A 111 -11.63 -4.91 13.07
N ILE A 112 -11.16 -6.14 13.31
CA ILE A 112 -11.67 -7.33 12.63
C ILE A 112 -13.13 -7.53 13.05
N HIS A 113 -14.02 -7.42 12.08
CA HIS A 113 -15.45 -7.62 12.28
C HIS A 113 -16.02 -8.52 11.19
N SER A 114 -16.99 -9.37 11.53
CA SER A 114 -17.64 -10.28 10.58
C SER A 114 -18.17 -9.54 9.35
N SER A 115 -18.86 -8.42 9.55
CA SER A 115 -19.39 -7.60 8.45
C SER A 115 -18.33 -7.05 7.50
N ARG A 116 -17.12 -6.76 7.99
CA ARG A 116 -15.99 -6.31 7.15
C ARG A 116 -15.45 -7.48 6.32
N ILE A 117 -15.25 -8.63 6.95
CA ILE A 117 -14.79 -9.86 6.27
C ILE A 117 -15.81 -10.28 5.20
N GLU A 118 -17.08 -10.32 5.54
CA GLU A 118 -18.16 -10.73 4.63
C GLU A 118 -18.30 -9.77 3.44
N TRP A 119 -18.17 -8.46 3.68
CA TRP A 119 -18.23 -7.47 2.61
C TRP A 119 -17.05 -7.61 1.64
N LEU A 120 -15.84 -7.86 2.15
CA LEU A 120 -14.68 -8.14 1.31
C LEU A 120 -14.83 -9.44 0.54
N LEU A 121 -15.33 -10.52 1.17
CA LEU A 121 -15.57 -11.80 0.48
C LEU A 121 -16.62 -11.67 -0.63
N ALA A 122 -17.68 -10.90 -0.41
CA ALA A 122 -18.69 -10.61 -1.42
C ALA A 122 -18.11 -9.78 -2.58
N GLY A 123 -17.26 -8.80 -2.27
CA GLY A 123 -16.57 -7.98 -3.28
C GLY A 123 -15.72 -8.80 -4.26
N LEU A 124 -15.18 -9.96 -3.85
CA LEU A 124 -14.36 -10.82 -4.73
C LEU A 124 -15.16 -11.40 -5.90
N ALA A 125 -16.50 -11.36 -5.86
CA ALA A 125 -17.35 -11.78 -6.97
C ALA A 125 -17.72 -10.63 -7.92
N GLU A 126 -17.42 -9.38 -7.54
CA GLU A 126 -17.85 -8.17 -8.24
C GLU A 126 -16.75 -7.52 -9.07
N VAL A 127 -15.48 -7.86 -8.80
CA VAL A 127 -14.29 -7.27 -9.44
C VAL A 127 -13.26 -8.34 -9.78
N ASP A 128 -12.45 -8.07 -10.81
CA ASP A 128 -11.30 -8.89 -11.19
C ASP A 128 -10.04 -8.33 -10.48
N LEU A 129 -9.24 -9.21 -9.86
CA LEU A 129 -8.12 -8.82 -8.99
C LEU A 129 -6.90 -9.69 -9.28
N ASP A 130 -5.72 -9.09 -9.28
CA ASP A 130 -4.47 -9.78 -9.59
C ASP A 130 -4.12 -10.85 -8.53
N HIS A 131 -4.59 -10.66 -7.29
CA HIS A 131 -4.28 -11.54 -6.15
C HIS A 131 -5.54 -12.11 -5.45
N GLU A 132 -6.63 -12.29 -6.19
CA GLU A 132 -7.92 -12.77 -5.65
C GLU A 132 -7.79 -14.01 -4.75
N ASP A 133 -7.04 -15.03 -5.19
CA ASP A 133 -6.84 -16.28 -4.45
C ASP A 133 -6.21 -16.06 -3.07
N ILE A 134 -5.26 -15.12 -2.97
CA ILE A 134 -4.60 -14.77 -1.71
C ILE A 134 -5.61 -14.13 -0.77
N TYR A 135 -6.38 -13.15 -1.25
CA TYR A 135 -7.39 -12.47 -0.44
C TYR A 135 -8.47 -13.46 0.03
N ARG A 136 -8.92 -14.34 -0.87
CA ARG A 136 -9.91 -15.37 -0.59
C ARG A 136 -9.46 -16.36 0.49
N ASP A 137 -8.21 -16.80 0.45
CA ASP A 137 -7.64 -17.71 1.46
C ASP A 137 -7.59 -17.02 2.84
N ILE A 138 -7.01 -15.82 2.90
CA ILE A 138 -6.88 -15.06 4.16
C ILE A 138 -8.25 -14.79 4.78
N LEU A 139 -9.16 -14.17 4.02
CA LEU A 139 -10.49 -13.82 4.51
C LEU A 139 -11.32 -15.07 4.85
N GLY A 140 -11.16 -16.16 4.11
CA GLY A 140 -11.82 -17.44 4.38
C GLY A 140 -11.36 -18.10 5.68
N LYS A 141 -10.08 -17.95 6.05
CA LYS A 141 -9.57 -18.38 7.37
C LYS A 141 -10.15 -17.51 8.48
N TRP A 142 -10.11 -16.19 8.31
CA TRP A 142 -10.58 -15.25 9.33
C TRP A 142 -12.09 -15.34 9.57
N GLN A 143 -12.88 -15.58 8.52
CA GLN A 143 -14.32 -15.82 8.63
C GLN A 143 -14.63 -17.03 9.54
N LYS A 144 -13.76 -18.04 9.55
CA LYS A 144 -13.87 -19.23 10.41
C LYS A 144 -13.28 -19.01 11.81
N GLY A 145 -12.85 -17.79 12.13
CA GLY A 145 -12.16 -17.45 13.37
C GLY A 145 -10.74 -18.05 13.48
N ASN A 146 -10.15 -18.50 12.37
CA ASN A 146 -8.80 -19.04 12.39
C ASN A 146 -7.77 -17.92 12.18
N PHE A 147 -7.14 -17.51 13.29
CA PHE A 147 -6.07 -16.50 13.31
C PHE A 147 -4.71 -17.08 13.72
N SER A 148 -4.56 -18.40 13.69
CA SER A 148 -3.35 -19.07 14.19
C SER A 148 -2.05 -18.66 13.49
N ASN A 149 -2.12 -18.28 12.21
CA ASN A 149 -1.00 -17.82 11.39
C ASN A 149 -1.27 -16.42 10.79
N VAL A 150 -1.95 -15.56 11.54
CA VAL A 150 -2.35 -14.22 11.06
C VAL A 150 -1.16 -13.27 10.84
N ASP A 151 -0.01 -13.56 11.44
CA ASP A 151 1.26 -12.90 11.16
C ASP A 151 1.81 -13.25 9.78
N ASP A 152 1.66 -14.49 9.34
CA ASP A 152 1.95 -14.90 7.95
C ASP A 152 0.97 -14.26 6.96
N ASP A 153 -0.33 -14.18 7.31
CA ASP A 153 -1.34 -13.50 6.50
C ASP A 153 -1.00 -12.01 6.33
N HIS A 154 -0.70 -11.33 7.44
CA HIS A 154 -0.22 -9.95 7.47
C HIS A 154 1.01 -9.80 6.57
N ASN A 155 2.02 -10.65 6.77
CA ASN A 155 3.28 -10.56 6.04
C ASN A 155 3.14 -10.83 4.55
N THR A 156 2.17 -11.66 4.16
CA THR A 156 1.82 -11.87 2.75
C THR A 156 1.32 -10.57 2.12
N ILE A 157 0.38 -9.88 2.75
CA ILE A 157 -0.10 -8.57 2.27
C ILE A 157 0.99 -7.51 2.32
N TRP A 158 1.76 -7.46 3.41
CA TRP A 158 2.90 -6.56 3.56
C TRP A 158 3.92 -6.71 2.42
N MET A 159 4.17 -7.93 1.94
CA MET A 159 5.03 -8.18 0.77
C MET A 159 4.39 -7.68 -0.53
N LEU A 160 3.08 -7.90 -0.74
CA LEU A 160 2.37 -7.37 -1.91
C LEU A 160 2.41 -5.83 -1.96
N GLN A 161 2.48 -5.18 -0.80
CA GLN A 161 2.61 -3.72 -0.66
C GLN A 161 4.06 -3.20 -0.78
N ASP A 162 5.03 -4.04 -1.16
CA ASP A 162 6.47 -3.70 -1.15
C ASP A 162 6.94 -3.13 0.21
N GLY A 163 6.41 -3.69 1.30
CA GLY A 163 6.68 -3.24 2.65
C GLY A 163 8.17 -3.26 3.00
N THR A 164 8.61 -2.26 3.77
CA THR A 164 10.00 -2.15 4.26
C THR A 164 10.10 -2.06 5.78
N VAL A 165 9.01 -1.70 6.45
CA VAL A 165 8.90 -1.51 7.90
C VAL A 165 7.55 -2.07 8.35
N GLY A 166 7.47 -2.57 9.58
CA GLY A 166 6.23 -3.09 10.14
C GLY A 166 5.96 -4.57 9.85
N LYS A 167 6.95 -5.33 9.35
CA LYS A 167 6.83 -6.78 9.23
C LYS A 167 6.49 -7.42 10.58
N ALA A 168 5.50 -8.31 10.60
CA ALA A 168 5.09 -9.02 11.79
C ALA A 168 6.14 -10.06 12.21
N THR A 169 6.34 -10.22 13.52
CA THR A 169 7.29 -11.15 14.15
C THR A 169 6.62 -12.25 14.95
N GLY A 170 5.29 -12.24 15.04
CA GLY A 170 4.50 -13.21 15.78
C GLY A 170 3.04 -12.80 15.92
N VAL A 171 2.25 -13.65 16.57
CA VAL A 171 0.85 -13.41 16.93
C VAL A 171 0.78 -12.89 18.37
N LEU A 172 -0.05 -11.88 18.61
CA LEU A 172 -0.31 -11.32 19.94
C LEU A 172 -0.99 -12.36 20.84
N SER A 173 -0.71 -12.31 22.14
CA SER A 173 -1.55 -12.97 23.13
C SER A 173 -2.93 -12.30 23.21
N THR A 174 -3.91 -12.98 23.81
CA THR A 174 -5.24 -12.40 24.07
C THR A 174 -5.16 -11.09 24.86
N GLU A 175 -4.27 -11.03 25.86
CA GLU A 175 -4.07 -9.84 26.68
C GLU A 175 -3.42 -8.71 25.89
N GLU A 176 -2.46 -9.02 25.03
CA GLU A 176 -1.79 -8.03 24.17
C GLU A 176 -2.74 -7.49 23.10
N GLU A 177 -3.58 -8.33 22.49
CA GLU A 177 -4.65 -7.91 21.58
C GLU A 177 -5.63 -6.98 22.29
N GLN A 178 -6.11 -7.36 23.48
CA GLN A 178 -7.06 -6.52 24.23
C GLN A 178 -6.44 -5.16 24.59
N ALA A 179 -5.17 -5.16 24.99
CA ALA A 179 -4.43 -3.91 25.26
C ALA A 179 -4.32 -3.05 24.00
N TYR A 180 -4.08 -3.66 22.83
CA TYR A 180 -4.04 -2.97 21.55
C TYR A 180 -5.41 -2.36 21.19
N LEU A 181 -6.50 -3.12 21.32
CA LEU A 181 -7.86 -2.63 21.03
C LEU A 181 -8.22 -1.44 21.93
N ASN A 182 -7.94 -1.53 23.23
CA ASN A 182 -8.22 -0.44 24.17
C ASN A 182 -7.45 0.84 23.79
N ALA A 183 -6.17 0.71 23.41
CA ALA A 183 -5.34 1.85 23.00
C ALA A 183 -5.77 2.52 21.69
N ASN A 184 -6.64 1.87 20.91
CA ASN A 184 -7.21 2.42 19.67
C ASN A 184 -8.71 2.75 19.82
N THR A 185 -9.29 2.72 21.03
CA THR A 185 -10.69 3.15 21.27
C THR A 185 -10.77 4.54 21.91
N ASP A 186 -9.65 5.07 22.42
CA ASP A 186 -9.56 6.33 23.20
C ASP A 186 -9.13 7.53 22.35
#